data_AF-A0AAV1X5A2-F1
#
_entry.id   AF-A0AAV1X5A2-F1
#
_cell.length_a   1.000
_cell.length_b   1.000
_cell.length_c   1.000
_cell.angle_alpha   90.00
_cell.angle_beta   90.00
_cell.angle_gamma   90.00
#
_symmetry.space_group_name_H-M   'P 1'
#
loop_
_entity.id
_entity.type
_entity.pdbx_description
1 polymer ?
#
loop_
_entity_poly.entity_id
_entity_poly.type
_entity_poly.pdbx_seq_one_letter_code
_entity_poly.pdbx_strand_id
1 'polypeptide(L)'
;MDNLRFNSASSNVKDYYEVSESRKQVLDHIMEALIAPNINMIGVCGKDDDNIASLLQRVIRRGWRDNLFGMIVMIRIGENPDIRRIQEEIAHEIGCSFQRQVKQDKKTRCCGFNYFEFHSANTKKFDTENAQQLFDKIRSVPKILFILRDVRSRLDLGKVGIPFGVDHRGCKLIFISESDDILSNHMNAQCTFIF
;
A
#
# COMPACT_ATOMS: atom_id res chain seq x y z
N MET A 1 44.65 4.20 4.76
CA MET A 1 45.67 3.28 5.31
C MET A 1 45.60 3.52 6.79
N ASP A 2 44.86 2.77 7.61
CA ASP A 2 44.76 1.31 7.82
C ASP A 2 43.53 1.09 8.73
N ASN A 3 42.83 -0.05 8.87
CA ASN A 3 42.97 -1.42 8.39
C ASN A 3 41.59 -2.10 8.52
N LEU A 4 41.22 -2.87 7.50
CA LEU A 4 40.15 -3.86 7.53
C LEU A 4 40.50 -4.99 8.52
N ARG A 5 39.54 -5.37 9.36
CA ARG A 5 39.46 -6.74 9.90
C ARG A 5 38.05 -7.26 9.69
N PHE A 6 37.90 -8.07 8.66
CA PHE A 6 36.77 -8.97 8.48
C PHE A 6 36.86 -10.07 9.53
N ASN A 7 35.85 -10.18 10.41
CA ASN A 7 35.56 -11.40 11.12
C ASN A 7 34.19 -11.90 10.64
N SER A 8 34.23 -13.03 9.95
CA SER A 8 33.08 -13.80 9.51
C SER A 8 32.41 -14.47 10.72
N ALA A 9 31.16 -14.12 11.00
CA ALA A 9 30.22 -14.98 11.71
C ALA A 9 28.79 -14.62 11.28
N SER A 10 28.12 -15.60 10.69
CA SER A 10 26.71 -15.56 10.32
C SER A 10 25.82 -15.53 11.56
N SER A 11 24.99 -14.49 11.70
CA SER A 11 23.67 -14.59 12.34
C SER A 11 22.88 -13.28 12.20
N ASN A 12 21.72 -13.40 11.55
CA ASN A 12 20.54 -12.52 11.62
C ASN A 12 20.62 -11.13 10.98
N VAL A 13 20.39 -11.10 9.66
CA VAL A 13 19.96 -9.89 8.93
C VAL A 13 18.50 -9.57 9.30
N LYS A 14 18.33 -8.87 10.41
CA LYS A 14 17.22 -7.95 10.67
C LYS A 14 17.81 -6.83 11.53
N ASP A 15 18.75 -6.09 10.96
CA ASP A 15 19.26 -4.86 11.58
C ASP A 15 18.13 -3.82 11.53
N TYR A 16 17.38 -3.82 12.62
CA TYR A 16 16.35 -2.86 12.97
C TYR A 16 17.02 -1.50 13.15
N TYR A 17 16.83 -0.61 12.17
CA TYR A 17 17.30 0.77 12.22
C TYR A 17 16.46 1.55 13.24
N GLU A 18 16.88 1.54 14.51
CA GLU A 18 16.36 2.45 15.54
C GLU A 18 17.39 3.56 15.77
N VAL A 19 17.32 4.60 14.95
CA VAL A 19 17.98 5.90 15.18
C VAL A 19 16.85 6.91 15.39
N SER A 20 16.98 7.83 16.37
CA SER A 20 16.02 8.92 16.54
C SER A 20 16.12 9.88 15.34
N GLU A 21 15.49 9.52 14.24
CA GLU A 21 15.49 10.29 13.02
C GLU A 21 14.60 11.51 13.18
N SER A 22 15.11 12.69 12.81
CA SER A 22 14.26 13.85 12.66
C SER A 22 13.15 13.56 11.63
N ARG A 23 11.96 14.15 11.77
CA ARG A 23 10.85 13.99 10.82
C ARG A 23 11.20 14.31 9.36
N LYS A 24 12.32 14.99 9.12
CA LYS A 24 12.88 15.25 7.78
C LYS A 24 13.67 14.05 7.27
N GLN A 25 14.53 13.46 8.10
CA GLN A 25 15.31 12.26 7.75
C GLN A 25 14.39 11.09 7.42
N VAL A 26 13.37 10.82 8.24
CA VAL A 26 12.39 9.75 7.94
C VAL A 26 11.73 9.95 6.57
N LEU A 27 11.32 11.20 6.26
CA LEU A 27 10.78 11.51 4.94
C LEU A 27 11.81 11.23 3.84
N ASP A 28 13.05 11.71 4.00
CA ASP A 28 14.10 11.54 2.98
C ASP A 28 14.39 10.05 2.74
N HIS A 29 14.49 9.23 3.80
CA HIS A 29 14.67 7.79 3.69
C HIS A 29 13.48 7.08 3.03
N ILE A 30 12.24 7.46 3.34
CA ILE A 30 11.05 6.94 2.64
C ILE A 30 11.12 7.28 1.14
N MET A 31 11.51 8.51 0.80
CA MET A 31 11.62 8.93 -0.60
C MET A 31 12.73 8.17 -1.34
N GLU A 32 13.87 7.92 -0.70
CA GLU A 32 14.95 7.08 -1.23
C GLU A 32 14.47 5.65 -1.48
N ALA A 33 13.75 5.05 -0.51
CA ALA A 33 13.15 3.73 -0.65
C ALA A 33 12.13 3.66 -1.79
N LEU A 34 11.32 4.70 -1.99
CA LEU A 34 10.38 4.79 -3.12
C LEU A 34 11.06 4.87 -4.49
N ILE A 35 12.26 5.44 -4.55
CA ILE A 35 13.06 5.56 -5.78
C ILE A 35 13.84 4.26 -6.05
N ALA A 36 14.22 3.52 -5.01
CA ALA A 36 15.01 2.30 -5.13
C ALA A 36 14.28 1.25 -5.98
N PRO A 37 14.92 0.69 -7.04
CA PRO A 37 14.27 -0.21 -7.99
C PRO A 37 13.90 -1.57 -7.38
N ASN A 38 14.59 -1.98 -6.32
CA ASN A 38 14.43 -3.26 -5.64
C ASN A 38 13.52 -3.20 -4.39
N ILE A 39 13.06 -2.02 -3.99
CA ILE A 39 12.17 -1.84 -2.83
C ILE A 39 10.78 -1.47 -3.32
N ASN A 40 9.81 -2.37 -3.19
CA ASN A 40 8.43 -2.15 -3.59
C ASN A 40 7.46 -2.08 -2.41
N MET A 41 7.84 -2.59 -1.24
CA MET A 41 7.01 -2.63 -0.04
C MET A 41 7.72 -1.95 1.11
N ILE A 42 7.14 -0.85 1.58
CA ILE A 42 7.69 0.01 2.63
C ILE A 42 6.70 0.02 3.79
N GLY A 43 7.18 -0.19 5.01
CA GLY A 43 6.42 -0.03 6.25
C GLY A 43 6.69 1.32 6.88
N VAL A 44 5.66 1.94 7.44
CA VAL A 44 5.77 3.11 8.32
C VAL A 44 5.04 2.78 9.62
N CYS A 45 5.79 2.71 10.71
CA CYS A 45 5.28 2.40 12.03
C CYS A 45 5.17 3.67 12.87
N GLY A 46 4.03 3.92 13.50
CA GLY A 46 3.88 5.04 14.43
C GLY A 46 2.54 5.02 15.16
N LYS A 47 2.45 5.71 16.30
CA LYS A 47 1.24 5.78 17.14
C LYS A 47 0.50 7.11 17.07
N ASP A 48 1.12 8.11 16.46
CA ASP A 48 0.57 9.46 16.35
C ASP A 48 -0.01 9.65 14.94
N ASP A 49 -1.33 9.48 14.85
CA ASP A 49 -2.09 9.56 13.61
C ASP A 49 -1.91 10.89 12.88
N ASP A 50 -1.80 12.01 13.62
CA ASP A 50 -1.66 13.34 13.03
C ASP A 50 -0.27 13.52 12.41
N ASN A 51 0.75 13.05 13.13
CA ASN A 51 2.12 13.05 12.64
C ASN A 51 2.25 12.16 11.39
N ILE A 52 1.70 10.95 11.39
CA ILE A 52 1.72 10.05 10.23
C ILE A 52 0.97 10.67 9.05
N ALA A 53 -0.21 11.26 9.28
CA ALA A 53 -0.97 11.94 8.25
C ALA A 53 -0.17 13.10 7.62
N SER A 54 0.54 13.87 8.44
CA SER A 54 1.43 14.94 8.00
C SER A 54 2.61 14.41 7.17
N LEU A 55 3.24 13.31 7.60
CA LEU A 55 4.31 12.65 6.84
C LEU A 55 3.82 12.18 5.47
N LEU A 56 2.67 11.51 5.40
CA LEU A 56 2.09 11.06 4.14
C LEU A 56 1.77 12.20 3.20
N GLN A 57 1.21 13.31 3.70
CA GLN A 57 0.99 14.49 2.85
C GLN A 57 2.29 14.97 2.22
N ARG A 58 3.41 14.90 2.95
CA ARG A 58 4.73 15.29 2.41
C ARG A 58 5.24 14.27 1.38
N VAL A 59 5.05 12.97 1.61
CA VAL A 59 5.36 11.90 0.64
C VAL A 59 4.56 12.11 -0.65
N ILE A 60 3.24 12.29 -0.55
CA ILE A 60 2.34 12.52 -1.69
C ILE A 60 2.77 13.76 -2.47
N ARG A 61 3.03 14.88 -1.77
CA ARG A 61 3.49 16.13 -2.40
C ARG A 61 4.80 15.93 -3.16
N ARG A 62 5.78 15.21 -2.60
CA ARG A 62 7.05 14.92 -3.28
C ARG A 62 6.87 13.93 -4.43
N GLY A 63 6.06 12.89 -4.25
CA GLY A 63 5.75 11.92 -5.31
C GLY A 63 5.20 12.60 -6.57
N TRP A 64 4.33 13.59 -6.40
CA TRP A 64 3.83 14.41 -7.51
C TRP A 64 4.86 15.41 -8.03
N ARG A 65 5.48 16.21 -7.14
CA ARG A 65 6.44 17.26 -7.54
C ARG A 65 7.61 16.70 -8.34
N ASP A 66 8.13 15.57 -7.90
CA ASP A 66 9.32 14.94 -8.45
C ASP A 66 8.95 13.95 -9.59
N ASN A 67 7.66 13.91 -10.00
CA ASN A 67 7.10 13.05 -11.04
C ASN A 67 7.46 11.56 -10.87
N LEU A 68 7.49 11.07 -9.62
CA LEU A 68 7.85 9.69 -9.31
C LEU A 68 6.74 8.71 -9.67
N PHE A 69 5.48 9.15 -9.55
CA PHE A 69 4.30 8.32 -9.79
C PHE A 69 3.31 9.07 -10.67
N GLY A 70 2.74 8.37 -11.66
CA GLY A 70 1.64 8.91 -12.47
C GLY A 70 0.30 8.84 -11.75
N MET A 71 0.22 8.02 -10.69
CA MET A 71 -0.98 7.84 -9.88
C MET A 71 -0.58 7.50 -8.43
N ILE A 72 -1.29 8.07 -7.47
CA ILE A 72 -1.14 7.74 -6.05
C ILE A 72 -2.53 7.41 -5.52
N VAL A 73 -2.70 6.22 -4.97
CA VAL A 73 -3.97 5.70 -4.46
C VAL A 73 -3.82 5.48 -2.96
N MET A 74 -4.70 6.08 -2.16
CA MET A 74 -4.67 5.94 -0.70
C MET A 74 -5.93 5.25 -0.21
N ILE A 75 -5.78 4.14 0.51
CA ILE A 75 -6.89 3.30 0.96
C ILE A 75 -6.74 3.05 2.46
N ARG A 76 -7.85 3.10 3.21
CA ARG A 76 -7.88 2.67 4.62
C ARG A 76 -8.17 1.16 4.69
N ILE A 77 -7.45 0.40 5.50
CA ILE A 77 -7.60 -1.07 5.61
C ILE A 77 -8.44 -1.47 6.83
N GLY A 78 -8.04 -1.05 8.03
CA GLY A 78 -8.69 -1.41 9.30
C GLY A 78 -8.27 -2.78 9.84
N GLU A 79 -8.93 -3.21 10.92
CA GLU A 79 -8.65 -4.47 11.61
C GLU A 79 -9.16 -5.70 10.87
N ASN A 80 -10.35 -5.60 10.27
CA ASN A 80 -10.98 -6.66 9.49
C ASN A 80 -11.12 -6.18 8.05
N PRO A 81 -10.13 -6.47 7.17
CA PRO A 81 -10.14 -5.94 5.81
C PRO A 81 -11.30 -6.50 4.99
N ASP A 82 -12.24 -5.63 4.63
CA ASP A 82 -13.28 -5.94 3.66
C ASP A 82 -12.69 -5.83 2.25
N ILE A 83 -12.32 -6.97 1.69
CA ILE A 83 -11.72 -7.06 0.35
C ILE A 83 -12.60 -6.41 -0.70
N ARG A 84 -13.92 -6.60 -0.62
CA ARG A 84 -14.85 -6.05 -1.61
C ARG A 84 -14.92 -4.53 -1.52
N ARG A 85 -15.00 -3.97 -0.32
CA ARG A 85 -14.96 -2.51 -0.11
C ARG A 85 -13.65 -1.93 -0.65
N ILE A 86 -12.52 -2.57 -0.35
CA ILE A 86 -11.19 -2.15 -0.82
C ILE A 86 -11.12 -2.20 -2.35
N GLN A 87 -11.60 -3.27 -2.98
CA GLN A 87 -11.65 -3.39 -4.43
C GLN A 87 -12.50 -2.28 -5.07
N GLU A 88 -13.68 -1.99 -4.51
CA GLU A 88 -14.58 -0.94 -4.98
C GLU A 88 -13.94 0.45 -4.83
N GLU A 89 -13.25 0.72 -3.73
CA GLU A 89 -12.53 1.99 -3.50
C GLU A 89 -11.36 2.17 -4.48
N ILE A 90 -10.54 1.14 -4.68
CA ILE A 90 -9.45 1.18 -5.67
C ILE A 90 -10.02 1.37 -7.08
N ALA A 91 -11.07 0.63 -7.44
CA ALA A 91 -11.70 0.74 -8.76
C ALA A 91 -12.17 2.17 -9.04
N HIS A 92 -12.75 2.83 -8.04
CA HIS A 92 -13.13 4.23 -8.12
C HIS A 92 -11.92 5.14 -8.40
N GLU A 93 -10.84 5.00 -7.61
CA GLU A 93 -9.64 5.85 -7.74
C GLU A 93 -8.92 5.66 -9.09
N ILE A 94 -8.90 4.45 -9.65
CA ILE A 94 -8.20 4.15 -10.92
C ILE A 94 -9.11 4.21 -12.15
N GLY A 95 -10.38 4.58 -11.99
CA GLY A 95 -11.37 4.61 -13.07
C GLY A 95 -11.65 3.24 -13.69
N CYS A 96 -11.62 2.18 -12.88
CA CYS A 96 -12.01 0.83 -13.27
C CYS A 96 -13.51 0.62 -13.00
N SER A 97 -14.20 -0.07 -13.90
CA SER A 97 -15.60 -0.47 -13.71
C SER A 97 -15.70 -1.99 -13.75
N PHE A 98 -16.19 -2.59 -12.67
CA PHE A 98 -16.47 -4.02 -12.66
C PHE A 98 -17.66 -4.36 -13.56
N GLN A 99 -17.47 -5.34 -14.44
CA GLN A 99 -18.60 -5.92 -15.18
C GLN A 99 -19.51 -6.67 -14.20
N ARG A 100 -20.53 -5.99 -13.66
CA ARG A 100 -21.62 -6.68 -12.95
C ARG A 100 -22.34 -7.57 -13.98
N GLN A 101 -22.41 -8.86 -13.72
CA GLN A 101 -23.51 -9.67 -14.25
C GLN A 101 -24.78 -9.21 -13.53
N VAL A 102 -25.44 -8.20 -14.11
CA VAL A 102 -26.64 -7.59 -13.56
C VAL A 102 -27.81 -8.56 -13.73
N LYS A 103 -28.40 -9.06 -12.62
CA LYS A 103 -29.86 -9.07 -12.53
C LYS A 103 -30.23 -7.69 -11.99
N GLN A 104 -30.98 -6.95 -12.81
CA GLN A 104 -31.25 -5.52 -12.63
C GLN A 104 -31.93 -5.30 -11.28
N ASP A 105 -31.45 -4.32 -10.51
CA ASP A 105 -32.34 -3.25 -10.08
C ASP A 105 -31.58 -1.96 -9.71
N LYS A 106 -31.94 -0.94 -10.49
CA LYS A 106 -31.92 0.53 -10.31
C LYS A 106 -30.66 1.22 -9.77
N LYS A 107 -30.13 2.02 -10.71
CA LYS A 107 -29.04 2.99 -10.64
C LYS A 107 -29.55 4.31 -10.05
N THR A 108 -28.81 4.91 -9.12
CA THR A 108 -28.92 6.35 -8.85
C THR A 108 -27.53 7.01 -8.95
N ARG A 109 -27.54 8.24 -9.44
CA ARG A 109 -26.40 9.00 -9.97
C ARG A 109 -25.67 9.80 -8.88
N CYS A 110 -24.34 9.83 -9.04
CA CYS A 110 -23.40 10.94 -8.81
C CYS A 110 -23.05 11.42 -7.38
N CYS A 111 -21.74 11.65 -7.22
CA CYS A 111 -21.02 12.64 -6.39
C CYS A 111 -21.40 12.82 -4.91
N GLY A 112 -20.44 12.52 -4.02
CA GLY A 112 -20.45 12.91 -2.61
C GLY A 112 -20.81 11.76 -1.67
N PHE A 113 -19.87 11.43 -0.77
CA PHE A 113 -19.99 10.58 0.43
C PHE A 113 -21.32 9.83 0.63
N ASN A 114 -21.29 8.48 0.55
CA ASN A 114 -21.64 7.59 1.68
C ASN A 114 -21.60 6.10 1.32
N TYR A 115 -21.32 5.33 2.37
CA TYR A 115 -21.26 3.87 2.46
C TYR A 115 -22.54 3.17 1.95
N PHE A 116 -22.37 2.04 1.26
CA PHE A 116 -23.42 1.07 0.97
C PHE A 116 -23.27 -0.16 1.87
N GLU A 117 -24.33 -0.56 2.57
CA GLU A 117 -24.45 -1.92 3.09
C GLU A 117 -24.94 -2.85 1.98
N PHE A 118 -24.19 -3.92 1.70
CA PHE A 118 -24.59 -4.96 0.78
C PHE A 118 -24.70 -6.30 1.50
N HIS A 119 -25.92 -6.84 1.56
CA HIS A 119 -26.15 -8.27 1.79
C HIS A 119 -26.26 -8.98 0.44
N SER A 120 -25.37 -9.93 0.11
CA SER A 120 -25.65 -10.87 -0.99
C SER A 120 -24.82 -12.16 -0.95
N ALA A 121 -25.51 -13.28 -1.15
CA ALA A 121 -25.12 -14.66 -0.84
C ALA A 121 -24.35 -15.40 -1.96
N ASN A 122 -23.43 -14.74 -2.69
CA ASN A 122 -22.63 -15.44 -3.71
C ASN A 122 -21.27 -14.76 -4.01
N THR A 123 -20.41 -14.68 -2.98
CA THR A 123 -19.21 -13.82 -2.96
C THR A 123 -17.97 -14.40 -3.65
N LYS A 124 -17.69 -15.71 -3.52
CA LYS A 124 -16.37 -16.28 -3.88
C LYS A 124 -15.93 -16.18 -5.34
N LYS A 125 -16.85 -16.22 -6.32
CA LYS A 125 -16.48 -16.16 -7.75
C LYS A 125 -16.24 -14.72 -8.21
N PHE A 126 -16.99 -13.79 -7.65
CA PHE A 126 -16.98 -12.38 -8.05
C PHE A 126 -15.70 -11.67 -7.59
N ASP A 127 -15.21 -12.00 -6.39
CA ASP A 127 -14.00 -11.38 -5.84
C ASP A 127 -12.76 -11.64 -6.71
N THR A 128 -12.66 -12.83 -7.33
CA THR A 128 -11.56 -13.20 -8.24
C THR A 128 -11.60 -12.44 -9.57
N GLU A 129 -12.80 -12.23 -10.14
CA GLU A 129 -12.96 -11.49 -11.40
C GLU A 129 -12.66 -10.00 -11.21
N ASN A 130 -13.05 -9.41 -10.07
CA ASN A 130 -12.71 -8.03 -9.72
C ASN A 130 -11.20 -7.87 -9.48
N ALA A 131 -10.60 -8.81 -8.75
CA ALA A 131 -9.16 -8.81 -8.50
C ALA A 131 -8.37 -8.83 -9.82
N GLN A 132 -8.77 -9.68 -10.77
CA GLN A 132 -8.13 -9.73 -12.08
C GLN A 132 -8.28 -8.43 -12.87
N GLN A 133 -9.50 -7.85 -12.89
CA GLN A 133 -9.75 -6.55 -13.55
C GLN A 133 -8.92 -5.42 -12.94
N LEU A 134 -8.79 -5.38 -11.61
CA LEU A 134 -7.91 -4.43 -10.93
C LEU A 134 -6.45 -4.69 -11.28
N PHE A 135 -6.00 -5.93 -11.24
CA PHE A 135 -4.63 -6.30 -11.54
C PHE A 135 -4.22 -5.84 -12.94
N ASP A 136 -5.03 -6.13 -13.95
CA ASP A 136 -4.78 -5.75 -15.34
C ASP A 136 -4.80 -4.22 -15.51
N LYS A 137 -5.76 -3.54 -14.87
CA LYS A 137 -5.86 -2.08 -14.93
C LYS A 137 -4.67 -1.40 -14.24
N ILE A 138 -4.28 -1.85 -13.05
CA ILE A 138 -3.16 -1.29 -12.29
C ILE A 138 -1.86 -1.50 -13.07
N ARG A 139 -1.65 -2.68 -13.65
CA ARG A 139 -0.46 -2.99 -14.45
C ARG A 139 -0.33 -2.13 -15.71
N SER A 140 -1.44 -1.58 -16.22
CA SER A 140 -1.41 -0.64 -17.34
C SER A 140 -0.87 0.75 -16.97
N VAL A 141 -0.82 1.10 -15.67
CA VAL A 141 -0.27 2.35 -15.17
C VAL A 141 1.24 2.20 -14.99
N PRO A 142 2.12 2.97 -15.65
CA PRO A 142 3.56 2.71 -15.62
C PRO A 142 4.22 2.82 -14.24
N LYS A 143 3.78 3.78 -13.42
CA LYS A 143 4.27 4.00 -12.05
C LYS A 143 3.11 4.42 -11.16
N ILE A 144 2.83 3.64 -10.13
CA ILE A 144 1.74 3.84 -9.19
C ILE A 144 2.21 3.60 -7.76
N LEU A 145 1.76 4.44 -6.83
CA LEU A 145 1.99 4.29 -5.40
C LEU A 145 0.67 4.00 -4.69
N PHE A 146 0.60 2.88 -3.98
CA PHE A 146 -0.46 2.58 -3.03
C PHE A 146 -0.03 2.96 -1.61
N ILE A 147 -0.86 3.73 -0.91
CA ILE A 147 -0.71 4.05 0.51
C ILE A 147 -1.85 3.36 1.24
N LEU A 148 -1.56 2.24 1.88
CA LEU A 148 -2.52 1.47 2.66
C LEU A 148 -2.39 1.85 4.13
N ARG A 149 -3.36 2.62 4.61
CA ARG A 149 -3.38 3.12 5.99
C ARG A 149 -4.12 2.18 6.90
N ASP A 150 -3.80 2.26 8.19
CA ASP A 150 -4.57 1.59 9.24
C ASP A 150 -4.50 0.06 9.12
N VAL A 151 -3.35 -0.49 8.73
CA VAL A 151 -3.15 -1.94 8.55
C VAL A 151 -2.97 -2.58 9.93
N ARG A 152 -4.01 -3.25 10.41
CA ARG A 152 -4.02 -3.92 11.72
C ARG A 152 -4.07 -5.46 11.62
N SER A 153 -4.13 -6.00 10.41
CA SER A 153 -4.04 -7.44 10.15
C SER A 153 -3.52 -7.71 8.73
N ARG A 154 -3.28 -8.98 8.41
CA ARG A 154 -2.76 -9.38 7.09
C ARG A 154 -3.78 -9.08 6.00
N LEU A 155 -3.35 -8.34 4.97
CA LEU A 155 -4.12 -8.12 3.75
C LEU A 155 -3.57 -8.98 2.61
N ASP A 156 -4.45 -9.74 1.96
CA ASP A 156 -4.10 -10.52 0.78
C ASP A 156 -4.17 -9.65 -0.47
N LEU A 157 -3.04 -9.07 -0.87
CA LEU A 157 -2.93 -8.19 -2.04
C LEU A 157 -3.39 -8.87 -3.34
N GLY A 158 -3.19 -10.18 -3.46
CA GLY A 158 -3.63 -10.95 -4.62
C GLY A 158 -5.15 -11.02 -4.72
N LYS A 159 -5.84 -11.25 -3.59
CA LYS A 159 -7.31 -11.17 -3.53
C LYS A 159 -7.85 -9.77 -3.76
N VAL A 160 -7.10 -8.73 -3.37
CA VAL A 160 -7.47 -7.35 -3.71
C VAL A 160 -7.25 -7.08 -5.19
N GLY A 161 -6.26 -7.71 -5.83
CA GLY A 161 -5.85 -7.44 -7.21
C GLY A 161 -4.76 -6.38 -7.32
N ILE A 162 -3.99 -6.14 -6.26
CA ILE A 162 -2.84 -5.23 -6.30
C ILE A 162 -1.59 -6.03 -6.72
N PRO A 163 -0.96 -5.71 -7.86
CA PRO A 163 0.30 -6.32 -8.26
C PRO A 163 1.44 -5.85 -7.35
N PHE A 164 2.42 -6.70 -7.10
CA PHE A 164 3.59 -6.35 -6.32
C PHE A 164 4.85 -7.08 -6.80
N GLY A 165 6.02 -6.53 -6.48
CA GLY A 165 7.29 -7.19 -6.82
C GLY A 165 7.52 -7.26 -8.34
N VAL A 166 7.70 -8.48 -8.84
CA VAL A 166 8.02 -8.74 -10.26
C VAL A 166 6.82 -8.56 -11.18
N ASP A 167 5.60 -8.65 -10.66
CA ASP A 167 4.37 -8.52 -11.43
C ASP A 167 4.20 -7.10 -12.01
N HIS A 168 4.70 -6.10 -11.28
CA HIS A 168 4.72 -4.72 -11.72
C HIS A 168 5.82 -3.91 -11.01
N ARG A 169 6.99 -3.79 -11.66
CA ARG A 169 8.15 -3.05 -11.12
C ARG A 169 7.92 -1.56 -10.84
N GLY A 170 6.86 -0.99 -11.40
CA GLY A 170 6.44 0.40 -11.18
C GLY A 170 5.42 0.57 -10.06
N CYS A 171 4.93 -0.52 -9.47
CA CYS A 171 4.01 -0.50 -8.33
C CYS A 171 4.80 -0.44 -7.02
N LYS A 172 4.57 0.61 -6.22
CA LYS A 172 5.12 0.76 -4.88
C LYS A 172 3.99 0.76 -3.85
N LEU A 173 4.26 0.24 -2.66
CA LEU A 173 3.33 0.10 -1.55
C LEU A 173 3.96 0.73 -0.30
N ILE A 174 3.21 1.61 0.35
CA ILE A 174 3.45 2.04 1.73
C ILE A 174 2.35 1.45 2.60
N PHE A 175 2.72 0.70 3.62
CA PHE A 175 1.82 0.24 4.68
C PHE A 175 2.02 1.10 5.92
N ILE A 176 0.93 1.49 6.57
CA ILE A 176 0.97 2.14 7.87
C ILE A 176 0.33 1.25 8.91
N SER A 177 1.02 1.05 10.01
CA SER A 177 0.54 0.32 11.17
C SER A 177 1.09 0.94 12.45
N GLU A 178 0.41 0.73 13.56
CA GLU A 178 0.96 0.99 14.89
C GLU A 178 1.88 -0.15 15.36
N SER A 179 1.94 -1.26 14.61
CA SER A 179 2.69 -2.47 14.93
C SER A 179 3.70 -2.81 13.84
N ASP A 180 4.99 -2.75 14.17
CA ASP A 180 6.07 -3.21 13.29
C ASP A 180 5.96 -4.72 12.98
N ASP A 181 5.41 -5.52 13.90
CA ASP A 181 5.18 -6.95 13.65
C ASP A 181 4.21 -7.16 12.48
N ILE A 182 3.16 -6.35 12.38
CA ILE A 182 2.22 -6.39 11.26
C ILE A 182 2.93 -6.02 9.95
N LEU A 183 3.76 -4.98 9.98
CA LEU A 183 4.48 -4.52 8.79
C LEU A 183 5.51 -5.55 8.32
N SER A 184 6.33 -6.06 9.25
CA SER A 184 7.46 -6.93 8.94
C SER A 184 7.04 -8.38 8.70
N ASN A 185 6.14 -8.94 9.51
CA ASN A 185 5.82 -10.37 9.48
C ASN A 185 4.48 -10.69 8.77
N HIS A 186 3.51 -9.77 8.77
CA HIS A 186 2.22 -10.00 8.10
C HIS A 186 2.16 -9.41 6.68
N MET A 187 2.75 -8.24 6.48
CA MET A 187 2.78 -7.54 5.18
C MET A 187 4.13 -7.69 4.45
N ASN A 188 5.15 -8.23 5.11
CA ASN A 188 6.47 -8.49 4.54
C ASN A 188 7.11 -7.22 3.94
N ALA A 189 7.01 -6.10 4.66
CA ALA A 189 7.68 -4.86 4.31
C ALA A 189 9.20 -5.08 4.21
N GLN A 190 9.83 -4.57 3.15
CA GLN A 190 11.25 -4.75 2.90
C GLN A 190 12.12 -3.81 3.74
N CYS A 191 11.55 -2.67 4.12
CA CYS A 191 12.11 -1.73 5.09
C CYS A 191 10.96 -1.13 5.88
N THR A 192 11.17 -0.91 7.18
CA THR A 192 10.23 -0.18 8.05
C THR A 192 10.90 1.08 8.57
N PHE A 193 10.16 2.18 8.57
CA PHE A 193 10.55 3.43 9.19
C PHE A 193 9.66 3.71 10.39
N ILE A 194 10.26 4.06 11.52
CA ILE A 194 9.54 4.40 12.75
C ILE A 194 9.37 5.91 12.81
N PHE A 195 8.15 6.36 13.12
CA PHE A 195 7.75 7.76 13.14
C PHE A 195 7.04 8.16 14.42
#